data_AF-A0A960VI22-F1
#
_entry.id   AF-A0A960VI22-F1
#
_cell.length_a   1.000
_cell.length_b   1.000
_cell.length_c   1.000
_cell.angle_alpha   90.00
_cell.angle_beta   90.00
_cell.angle_gamma   90.00
#
_symmetry.space_group_name_H-M   'P 1'
#
loop_
_entity.id
_entity.type
_entity.pdbx_description
1 polymer ?
#
loop_
_entity_poly.entity_id
_entity_poly.type
_entity_poly.pdbx_seq_one_letter_code
_entity_poly.pdbx_strand_id
1 'polypeptide(L)'
;MDQLLDLYSDYLIAQNQYATAVGLSDLLEGRVSHDKITRFLNGKELASRELWEYIKPEIRKIEEDTGGVLIIDDTIEEKAYTDENEIICWHYSHA
;
A
#
# COMPACT_ATOMS: atom_id res chain seq x y z
N MET A 1 5.82 3.21 15.68
CA MET A 1 6.04 2.95 14.24
C MET A 1 6.72 1.62 14.11
N ASP A 2 6.14 0.70 13.34
CA ASP A 2 6.90 -0.48 12.91
C ASP A 2 7.86 0.00 11.82
N GLN A 3 9.14 0.14 12.17
CA GLN A 3 10.17 0.69 11.27
C GLN A 3 10.28 -0.07 9.95
N LEU A 4 9.84 -1.33 9.92
CA LEU A 4 9.81 -2.13 8.69
C LEU A 4 8.66 -1.74 7.76
N LEU A 5 7.49 -1.38 8.32
CA LEU A 5 6.33 -0.95 7.55
C LEU A 5 6.60 0.39 6.85
N ASP A 6 7.18 1.36 7.57
CA ASP A 6 7.49 2.67 6.99
C ASP A 6 8.52 2.54 5.88
N LEU A 7 9.62 1.81 6.16
CA LEU A 7 10.68 1.58 5.19
C LEU A 7 10.19 0.84 3.93
N TYR A 8 9.33 -0.16 4.11
CA TYR A 8 8.77 -0.90 2.98
C TYR A 8 7.79 -0.04 2.17
N SER A 9 6.96 0.76 2.84
CA SER A 9 6.03 1.70 2.18
C SER A 9 6.77 2.76 1.38
N ASP A 10 7.83 3.36 1.95
CA ASP A 10 8.67 4.33 1.26
C ASP A 10 9.35 3.71 0.03
N TYR A 11 9.82 2.47 0.14
CA TYR A 11 10.37 1.73 -0.99
C TYR A 11 9.35 1.52 -2.11
N LEU A 12 8.12 1.12 -1.76
CA LEU A 12 7.04 0.95 -2.73
C LEU A 12 6.67 2.25 -3.45
N ILE A 13 6.68 3.38 -2.73
CA ILE A 13 6.37 4.70 -3.29
C ILE A 13 7.51 5.21 -4.18
N ALA A 14 8.77 4.99 -3.78
CA ALA A 14 9.93 5.51 -4.50
C ALA A 14 10.32 4.67 -5.74
N GLN A 15 9.96 3.39 -5.76
CA GLN A 15 10.31 2.49 -6.86
C GLN A 15 9.35 2.67 -8.05
N ASN A 16 9.90 2.93 -9.23
CA ASN A 16 9.14 3.14 -10.47
C ASN A 16 9.10 1.90 -11.38
N GLN A 17 9.62 0.77 -10.89
CA GLN A 17 9.80 -0.50 -11.60
C GLN A 17 9.32 -1.65 -10.69
N TYR A 18 9.71 -2.90 -10.97
CA TYR A 18 9.45 -4.04 -10.10
C TYR A 18 9.86 -3.79 -8.63
N ALA A 19 8.86 -3.68 -7.76
CA ALA A 19 9.05 -3.70 -6.31
C ALA A 19 9.22 -5.15 -5.84
N THR A 20 10.44 -5.55 -5.48
CA THR A 20 10.73 -6.90 -5.00
C THR A 20 11.43 -6.87 -3.65
N ALA A 21 11.16 -7.86 -2.80
CA ALA A 21 11.82 -7.99 -1.50
C ALA A 21 13.36 -8.15 -1.63
N VAL A 22 13.82 -8.78 -2.72
CA VAL A 22 15.24 -8.89 -3.07
C VAL A 22 15.81 -7.53 -3.45
N GLY A 23 15.11 -6.78 -4.31
CA GLY A 23 15.53 -5.44 -4.72
C GLY A 23 15.66 -4.47 -3.54
N LEU A 24 14.75 -4.53 -2.55
CA LEU A 24 14.89 -3.74 -1.33
C LEU A 24 16.06 -4.22 -0.44
N SER A 25 16.26 -5.53 -0.31
CA SER A 25 17.40 -6.08 0.43
C SER A 25 18.73 -5.63 -0.16
N ASP A 26 18.84 -5.64 -1.49
CA ASP A 26 20.05 -5.20 -2.20
C ASP A 26 20.25 -3.69 -2.06
N LEU A 27 19.18 -2.88 -2.18
CA LEU A 27 19.21 -1.42 -1.96
C LEU A 27 19.70 -1.05 -0.55
N LEU A 28 19.39 -1.88 0.43
CA LEU A 28 19.78 -1.68 1.83
C LEU A 28 21.10 -2.37 2.18
N GLU A 29 21.83 -2.91 1.21
CA GLU A 29 23.09 -3.64 1.39
C GLU A 29 22.95 -4.81 2.38
N GLY A 30 21.80 -5.51 2.34
CA GLY A 30 21.51 -6.65 3.19
C GLY A 30 21.16 -6.31 4.65
N ARG A 31 21.05 -5.02 5.02
CA ARG A 31 20.63 -4.61 6.38
C ARG A 31 19.21 -5.10 6.74
N VAL A 32 18.36 -5.27 5.73
CA VAL A 32 17.06 -5.93 5.85
C VAL A 32 17.05 -7.08 4.86
N SER A 33 16.90 -8.32 5.34
CA SER A 33 16.83 -9.47 4.45
C SER A 33 15.48 -9.53 3.73
N HIS A 34 15.49 -10.01 2.49
CA HIS A 34 14.26 -10.24 1.73
C HIS A 34 13.30 -11.19 2.48
N ASP A 35 13.82 -12.20 3.18
CA ASP A 35 13.05 -13.10 4.05
C ASP A 35 12.27 -12.38 5.16
N LYS A 36 12.85 -11.32 5.72
CA LYS A 36 12.19 -10.53 6.77
C LYS A 36 10.94 -9.84 6.22
N ILE A 37 11.03 -9.31 5.00
CA ILE A 37 9.89 -8.69 4.29
C ILE A 37 8.85 -9.77 3.96
N THR A 38 9.27 -10.91 3.41
CA THR A 38 8.35 -12.01 3.10
C THR A 38 7.59 -12.51 4.33
N ARG A 39 8.26 -12.63 5.49
CA ARG A 39 7.59 -13.00 6.75
C ARG A 39 6.65 -11.91 7.26
N PHE A 40 7.02 -10.65 7.08
CA PHE A 40 6.18 -9.51 7.44
C PHE A 40 4.87 -9.51 6.61
N LEU A 41 4.99 -9.65 5.28
CA LEU A 41 3.85 -9.69 4.37
C LEU A 41 2.96 -10.93 4.57
N ASN A 42 3.56 -12.08 4.89
CA ASN A 42 2.82 -13.31 5.22
C ASN A 42 2.34 -13.37 6.69
N GLY A 43 2.49 -12.28 7.44
CA GLY A 43 2.13 -12.21 8.84
C GLY A 43 0.61 -12.11 9.03
N LYS A 44 0.18 -11.02 9.66
CA LYS A 44 -1.23 -10.76 9.93
C LYS A 44 -1.86 -10.06 8.72
N GLU A 45 -3.05 -10.51 8.33
CA GLU A 45 -3.88 -9.78 7.37
C GLU A 45 -4.28 -8.41 7.97
N LEU A 46 -3.90 -7.33 7.28
CA LEU A 46 -4.22 -5.97 7.67
C LEU A 46 -5.44 -5.51 6.88
N ALA A 47 -6.59 -5.42 7.54
CA ALA A 47 -7.82 -4.95 6.95
C ALA A 47 -8.01 -3.43 7.16
N SER A 48 -9.11 -2.88 6.62
CA SER A 48 -9.45 -1.46 6.75
C SER A 48 -9.53 -0.99 8.22
N ARG A 49 -9.86 -1.89 9.15
CA ARG A 49 -9.90 -1.59 10.59
C ARG A 49 -8.51 -1.26 11.12
N GLU A 50 -7.52 -2.11 10.86
CA GLU A 50 -6.14 -1.90 11.28
C GLU A 50 -5.57 -0.60 10.69
N LEU A 51 -5.87 -0.32 9.42
CA LEU A 51 -5.48 0.93 8.78
C LEU A 51 -6.11 2.16 9.45
N TRP A 52 -7.41 2.08 9.79
CA TRP A 52 -8.10 3.16 10.50
C TRP A 52 -7.48 3.42 11.88
N GLU A 53 -7.23 2.35 12.65
CA GLU A 53 -6.58 2.48 13.96
C GLU A 53 -5.19 3.11 13.85
N TYR A 54 -4.45 2.78 12.79
CA TYR A 54 -3.14 3.35 12.50
C TYR A 54 -3.19 4.85 12.17
N ILE A 55 -4.07 5.29 11.26
CA ILE A 55 -4.09 6.67 10.76
C ILE A 55 -4.86 7.63 11.67
N LYS A 56 -5.80 7.12 12.48
CA LYS A 56 -6.68 7.93 13.34
C LYS A 56 -5.93 8.95 14.22
N PRO A 57 -4.82 8.63 14.89
CA PRO A 57 -4.07 9.62 15.68
C PRO A 57 -3.58 10.80 14.86
N GLU A 58 -3.18 10.60 13.61
CA GLU A 58 -2.74 11.67 12.71
C GLU A 58 -3.92 12.54 12.26
N ILE A 59 -5.06 11.92 11.92
CA ILE A 59 -6.29 12.64 11.57
C ILE A 59 -6.77 13.52 12.74
N ARG A 60 -6.66 13.04 13.98
CA ARG A 60 -7.06 13.81 15.18
C ARG A 60 -6.23 15.07 15.41
N LYS A 61 -5.02 15.17 14.84
CA LYS A 61 -4.20 16.39 14.94
C LYS A 61 -4.71 17.53 14.07
N ILE A 62 -5.42 17.22 12.99
CA ILE A 62 -5.96 18.19 12.03
C ILE A 62 -7.47 18.37 12.19
N GLU A 63 -8.08 17.70 13.18
CA GLU A 63 -9.50 17.83 13.48
C GLU A 63 -9.78 19.18 14.13
N GLU A 64 -10.76 19.91 13.59
CA GLU A 64 -11.19 21.22 14.08
C GLU A 64 -12.63 21.12 14.63
N ASP A 65 -12.93 21.89 15.69
CA ASP A 65 -14.27 21.94 16.30
C ASP A 65 -15.35 22.47 15.33
N THR A 66 -14.95 23.32 14.40
CA THR A 66 -15.82 23.92 13.38
C THR A 66 -15.14 23.85 12.02
N GLY A 67 -15.77 23.19 11.05
CA GLY A 67 -15.19 23.01 9.72
C GLY A 67 -15.45 21.60 9.17
N GLY A 68 -14.68 21.21 8.16
CA GLY A 68 -14.73 19.88 7.55
C GLY A 68 -13.53 19.64 6.63
N VAL A 69 -13.33 18.40 6.23
CA VAL A 69 -12.25 18.01 5.30
C VAL A 69 -12.83 17.75 3.91
N LEU A 70 -12.13 18.22 2.88
CA LEU A 70 -12.40 17.84 1.49
C LEU A 70 -11.55 16.61 1.16
N ILE A 71 -12.21 15.48 0.97
CA ILE A 71 -11.58 14.22 0.57
C ILE A 71 -11.90 14.01 -0.91
N ILE A 72 -10.86 13.82 -1.73
CA ILE A 72 -10.98 13.50 -3.15
C ILE A 72 -10.26 12.17 -3.34
N ASP A 73 -10.99 11.19 -3.86
CA ASP A 73 -10.51 9.82 -4.07
C ASP A 73 -10.89 9.34 -5.47
N ASP A 74 -10.05 8.52 -6.09
CA ASP A 74 -10.29 7.87 -7.38
C ASP A 74 -10.75 6.43 -7.15
N THR A 75 -12.06 6.21 -7.20
CA THR A 75 -12.62 4.85 -7.07
C THR A 75 -12.75 4.19 -8.43
N ILE A 76 -12.34 2.92 -8.54
CA ILE A 76 -12.65 2.08 -9.71
C ILE A 76 -14.08 1.56 -9.53
N GLU A 77 -14.98 2.03 -10.38
CA GLU A 77 -16.36 1.52 -10.44
C GLU A 77 -16.45 0.34 -11.42
N GLU A 78 -17.20 -0.69 -11.03
CA GLU A 78 -17.50 -1.82 -11.90
C GLU A 78 -18.37 -1.37 -13.10
N LYS A 79 -18.09 -1.89 -14.29
CA LYS A 79 -18.91 -1.59 -15.46
C LYS A 79 -20.23 -2.35 -15.39
N ALA A 80 -21.34 -1.62 -15.20
CA ALA A 80 -22.68 -2.18 -15.01
C ALA A 80 -23.20 -3.16 -16.09
N TYR A 81 -22.59 -3.19 -17.28
CA TYR A 81 -23.05 -4.01 -18.41
C TYR A 81 -21.93 -4.84 -19.04
N THR A 82 -20.82 -5.07 -18.34
CA THR A 82 -19.67 -5.72 -18.95
C THR A 82 -18.92 -6.57 -17.94
N ASP A 83 -18.97 -7.87 -18.17
CA ASP A 83 -18.20 -8.88 -17.43
C ASP A 83 -16.87 -9.18 -18.12
N GLU A 84 -15.97 -9.84 -17.39
CA GLU A 84 -14.63 -10.23 -17.86
C GLU A 84 -14.71 -11.17 -19.08
N ASN A 85 -13.94 -10.90 -20.13
CA ASN A 85 -13.84 -11.73 -21.33
C ASN A 85 -12.43 -11.67 -21.95
N GLU A 86 -12.19 -12.37 -23.06
CA GLU A 86 -10.86 -12.43 -23.70
C GLU A 86 -10.29 -11.05 -24.10
N ILE A 87 -11.14 -10.04 -24.31
CA ILE A 87 -10.75 -8.66 -24.61
C ILE A 87 -10.76 -7.77 -23.36
N ILE A 88 -11.64 -8.07 -22.41
CA ILE A 88 -11.87 -7.29 -21.20
C ILE A 88 -11.40 -8.12 -20.03
N CYS A 89 -10.09 -8.14 -19.81
CA CYS A 89 -9.45 -8.86 -18.72
C CYS A 89 -8.38 -8.00 -18.04
N TRP A 90 -7.93 -8.43 -16.86
CA TRP A 90 -6.84 -7.77 -16.15
C TRP A 90 -5.52 -7.91 -16.92
N HIS A 91 -5.07 -6.82 -17.54
CA HIS A 91 -3.75 -6.75 -18.13
C HIS A 91 -2.75 -6.27 -17.09
N TYR A 92 -1.88 -7.18 -16.64
CA TYR A 92 -0.74 -6.80 -15.81
C TYR A 92 0.26 -6.01 -16.66
N SER A 93 0.62 -4.80 -16.22
CA SER A 93 1.72 -4.07 -16.83
C SER A 93 3.02 -4.86 -16.63
N HIS A 94 3.67 -5.27 -17.72
CA HIS A 94 5.00 -5.92 -17.71
C HIS A 94 6.12 -4.88 -17.47
N ALA A 95 6.00 -4.07 -16.42
CA ALA A 95 6.97 -3.03 -16.05
C ALA A 95 7.73 -3.40 -14.78
#